data_AF-A0A838NJZ7-F1
#
_entry.id   AF-A0A838NJZ7-F1
#
_cell.length_a   1.000
_cell.length_b   1.000
_cell.length_c   1.000
_cell.angle_alpha   90.00
_cell.angle_beta   90.00
_cell.angle_gamma   90.00
#
_symmetry.space_group_name_H-M   'P 1'
#
loop_
_entity.id
_entity.type
_entity.pdbx_description
1 polymer ?
#
loop_
_entity_poly.entity_id
_entity_poly.type
_entity_poly.pdbx_seq_one_letter_code
_entity_poly.pdbx_strand_id
1 'polypeptide(L)'
;MFPGSPARLRPAVSLRSLVPLADPGAALGVWLRGCHRPAAIRCRGPGGARHLLAADDLGYLLSRCREVAVRDGERLTAVPAAILVGWRVLEIILAAPCLPPPEQLRALFPAARVGQSRLTLPLGLGSAEEALAVCASTQLPVAASRIAYRITKR
;
A
#
# COMPACT_ATOMS: atom_id res chain seq x y z
N MET A 1 -8.75 0.44 -14.67
CA MET A 1 -7.32 0.77 -14.53
C MET A 1 -7.25 2.02 -13.67
N PHE A 2 -6.54 1.98 -12.54
CA PHE A 2 -6.53 3.06 -11.55
C PHE A 2 -5.60 4.22 -12.02
N PRO A 3 -6.06 5.48 -12.15
CA PRO A 3 -5.23 6.61 -12.59
C PRO A 3 -4.10 7.01 -11.62
N GLY A 4 -4.12 6.62 -10.35
CA GLY A 4 -3.10 7.01 -9.35
C GLY A 4 -3.08 6.08 -8.13
N SER A 5 -1.99 6.10 -7.35
CA SER A 5 -1.74 5.15 -6.24
C SER A 5 -2.98 4.93 -5.37
N PRO A 6 -3.28 3.68 -4.96
CA PRO A 6 -4.43 3.41 -4.10
C PRO A 6 -4.34 4.30 -2.86
N ALA A 7 -5.41 5.05 -2.60
CA ALA A 7 -5.46 5.96 -1.49
C ALA A 7 -6.39 5.43 -0.40
N ARG A 8 -6.04 5.76 0.85
CA ARG A 8 -6.95 5.64 1.98
C ARG A 8 -8.24 6.38 1.73
N LEU A 9 -9.31 5.83 2.29
CA LEU A 9 -10.61 6.49 2.37
C LEU A 9 -10.50 7.68 3.33
N ARG A 10 -11.21 8.75 3.00
CA ARG A 10 -11.34 9.93 3.87
C ARG A 10 -12.29 9.58 5.03
N PRO A 11 -12.10 10.16 6.23
CA PRO A 11 -13.01 9.94 7.36
C PRO A 11 -14.47 10.29 7.07
N ALA A 12 -14.71 11.23 6.15
CA ALA A 12 -16.05 11.66 5.74
C ALA A 12 -16.80 10.64 4.85
N VAL A 13 -16.14 9.57 4.39
CA VAL A 13 -16.80 8.53 3.59
C VAL A 13 -17.77 7.74 4.47
N SER A 14 -19.04 7.69 4.06
CA SER A 14 -20.05 6.87 4.75
C SER A 14 -19.78 5.39 4.54
N LEU A 15 -19.59 4.63 5.63
CA LEU A 15 -19.38 3.18 5.55
C LEU A 15 -20.58 2.44 4.92
N ARG A 16 -21.78 3.03 4.97
CA ARG A 16 -22.96 2.46 4.30
C ARG A 16 -22.77 2.40 2.78
N SER A 17 -22.04 3.33 2.17
CA SER A 17 -21.78 3.29 0.73
C SER A 17 -20.81 2.19 0.31
N LEU A 18 -20.11 1.55 1.26
CA LEU A 18 -19.20 0.43 1.02
C LEU A 18 -19.91 -0.93 1.12
N VAL A 19 -21.10 -0.97 1.73
CA VAL A 19 -21.86 -2.22 1.90
C VAL A 19 -22.10 -2.94 0.56
N PRO A 20 -22.47 -2.26 -0.54
CA PRO A 20 -22.66 -2.92 -1.83
C PRO A 20 -21.40 -3.61 -2.38
N LEU A 21 -20.20 -3.14 -1.99
CA LEU A 21 -18.92 -3.68 -2.42
C LEU A 21 -18.48 -4.93 -1.63
N ALA A 22 -19.13 -5.22 -0.50
CA ALA A 22 -18.74 -6.35 0.35
C ALA A 22 -19.48 -7.62 -0.06
N ASP A 23 -18.75 -8.70 -0.30
CA ASP A 23 -19.34 -10.00 -0.60
C ASP A 23 -20.04 -10.62 0.63
N PRO A 24 -21.21 -11.25 0.47
CA PRO A 24 -21.82 -12.06 1.52
C PRO A 24 -20.88 -13.18 1.97
N GLY A 25 -20.60 -13.27 3.27
CA GLY A 25 -19.73 -14.30 3.84
C GLY A 25 -18.23 -14.00 3.84
N ALA A 26 -17.79 -12.87 3.28
CA ALA A 26 -16.41 -12.40 3.37
C ALA A 26 -16.32 -11.03 4.06
N ALA A 27 -15.18 -10.76 4.69
CA ALA A 27 -14.89 -9.44 5.25
C ALA A 27 -14.25 -8.54 4.18
N LEU A 28 -14.88 -7.41 3.89
CA LEU A 28 -14.27 -6.33 3.11
C LEU A 28 -13.40 -5.48 4.02
N GLY A 29 -12.11 -5.38 3.70
CA GLY A 29 -11.20 -4.47 4.37
C GLY A 29 -11.53 -3.03 4.00
N VAL A 30 -11.51 -2.11 4.94
CA VAL A 30 -11.77 -0.69 4.71
C VAL A 30 -10.55 0.11 5.15
N TRP A 31 -9.73 0.51 4.18
CA TRP A 31 -8.49 1.22 4.47
C TRP A 31 -8.76 2.70 4.76
N LEU A 32 -9.03 2.99 6.04
CA LEU A 32 -9.60 4.27 6.49
C LEU A 32 -8.57 5.11 7.23
N ARG A 33 -8.37 6.35 6.77
CA ARG A 33 -7.48 7.30 7.44
C ARG A 33 -8.01 7.67 8.83
N GLY A 34 -7.14 7.73 9.84
CA GLY A 34 -7.51 8.17 11.20
C GLY A 34 -8.25 7.10 12.00
N CYS A 35 -8.30 5.86 11.50
CA CYS A 35 -8.81 4.72 12.22
C CYS A 35 -7.72 4.19 13.17
N HIS A 36 -7.58 4.82 14.34
CA HIS A 36 -6.54 4.51 15.32
C HIS A 36 -6.58 3.07 15.85
N ARG A 37 -7.76 2.45 15.86
CA ARG A 37 -7.96 1.06 16.26
C ARG A 37 -8.81 0.35 15.21
N PRO A 38 -8.46 -0.89 14.82
CA PRO A 38 -9.29 -1.67 13.92
C PRO A 38 -10.72 -1.82 14.45
N ALA A 39 -11.70 -1.70 13.57
CA ALA A 39 -13.12 -1.82 13.91
C ALA A 39 -13.81 -2.81 12.97
N ALA A 40 -14.52 -3.78 13.55
CA ALA A 40 -15.34 -4.72 12.81
C ALA A 40 -16.81 -4.27 12.84
N ILE A 41 -17.43 -4.20 11.68
CA ILE A 41 -18.79 -3.69 11.52
C ILE A 41 -19.60 -4.73 10.74
N ARG A 42 -20.74 -5.11 11.30
CA ARG A 42 -21.69 -6.00 10.63
C ARG A 42 -22.85 -5.18 10.10
N CYS A 43 -23.06 -5.24 8.80
CA CYS A 43 -24.17 -4.58 8.13
C CYS A 43 -25.14 -5.65 7.61
N ARG A 44 -26.44 -5.40 7.74
CA ARG A 44 -27.45 -6.16 6.99
C ARG A 44 -27.62 -5.51 5.63
N GLY A 45 -27.54 -6.31 4.57
CA GLY A 45 -27.82 -5.86 3.21
C GLY A 45 -28.73 -6.84 2.47
N PRO A 46 -29.19 -6.47 1.27
CA PRO A 46 -29.83 -7.42 0.35
C PRO A 46 -28.85 -8.58 0.10
N GLY A 47 -29.30 -9.81 0.36
CA GLY A 47 -28.50 -11.03 0.22
C GLY A 47 -27.74 -11.48 1.48
N GLY A 48 -27.93 -10.83 2.64
CA GLY A 48 -27.46 -11.35 3.93
C GLY A 48 -26.58 -10.39 4.74
N ALA A 49 -25.93 -10.93 5.77
CA ALA A 49 -24.99 -10.17 6.60
C ALA A 49 -23.67 -9.95 5.84
N ARG A 50 -23.20 -8.71 5.84
CA ARG A 50 -21.93 -8.28 5.26
C ARG A 50 -21.01 -7.77 6.35
N HIS A 51 -19.72 -8.04 6.22
CA HIS A 51 -18.72 -7.73 7.24
C HIS A 51 -17.73 -6.71 6.69
N LEU A 52 -17.57 -5.59 7.38
CA LEU A 52 -16.54 -4.59 7.09
C LEU A 52 -15.49 -4.61 8.20
N LEU A 53 -14.22 -4.56 7.84
CA LEU A 53 -13.11 -4.43 8.78
C LEU A 53 -12.36 -3.14 8.47
N ALA A 54 -12.55 -2.10 9.27
CA ALA A 54 -11.88 -0.81 9.07
C ALA A 54 -10.58 -0.75 9.86
N ALA A 55 -9.49 -0.28 9.22
CA ALA A 55 -8.21 -0.01 9.87
C ALA A 55 -7.40 1.02 9.06
N ASP A 56 -6.49 1.74 9.73
CA ASP A 56 -5.52 2.62 9.05
C ASP A 56 -4.29 1.84 8.53
N ASP A 57 -4.01 0.69 9.13
CA ASP A 57 -2.95 -0.23 8.70
C ASP A 57 -3.43 -1.15 7.58
N LEU A 58 -2.92 -0.93 6.37
CA LEU A 58 -3.21 -1.79 5.22
C LEU A 58 -2.62 -3.20 5.39
N GLY A 59 -1.46 -3.36 6.03
CA GLY A 59 -0.85 -4.67 6.28
C GLY A 59 -1.77 -5.56 7.12
N TYR A 60 -2.36 -4.99 8.17
CA TYR A 60 -3.39 -5.65 8.97
C TYR A 60 -4.58 -6.12 8.11
N LEU A 61 -5.10 -5.26 7.22
CA LEU A 61 -6.23 -5.60 6.34
C LEU A 61 -5.87 -6.69 5.33
N LEU A 62 -4.70 -6.59 4.69
CA LEU A 62 -4.24 -7.56 3.69
C LEU A 62 -4.09 -8.97 4.26
N SER A 63 -3.80 -9.10 5.56
CA SER A 63 -3.70 -10.40 6.24
C SER A 63 -5.04 -11.04 6.60
N ARG A 64 -6.16 -10.30 6.52
CA ARG A 64 -7.48 -10.72 7.06
C ARG A 64 -8.62 -10.62 6.06
N CYS A 65 -8.44 -9.85 4.99
CA CYS A 65 -9.47 -9.59 4.00
C CYS A 65 -8.98 -10.02 2.62
N ARG A 66 -9.88 -10.66 1.85
CA ARG A 66 -9.60 -11.02 0.45
C ARG A 66 -9.61 -9.80 -0.47
N GLU A 67 -10.40 -8.80 -0.10
CA GLU A 67 -10.52 -7.54 -0.82
C GLU A 67 -10.45 -6.37 0.15
N VAL A 68 -9.95 -5.24 -0.34
CA VAL A 68 -9.87 -4.00 0.42
C VAL A 68 -10.48 -2.87 -0.41
N ALA A 69 -11.41 -2.15 0.20
CA ALA A 69 -11.94 -0.90 -0.32
C ALA A 69 -10.83 0.15 -0.30
N VAL A 70 -10.57 0.71 -1.48
CA VAL A 70 -9.62 1.81 -1.69
C VAL A 70 -10.31 2.96 -2.41
N ARG A 71 -9.70 4.14 -2.33
CA ARG A 71 -10.11 5.31 -3.09
C ARG A 71 -9.27 5.43 -4.36
N ASP A 72 -9.95 5.56 -5.49
CA ASP A 72 -9.41 5.86 -6.82
C ASP A 72 -9.94 7.20 -7.30
N GLY A 73 -9.16 8.27 -7.10
CA GLY A 73 -9.65 9.63 -7.26
C GLY A 73 -10.81 9.92 -6.28
N GLU A 74 -12.02 10.06 -6.81
CA GLU A 74 -13.26 10.23 -6.04
C GLU A 74 -14.13 8.97 -6.00
N ARG A 75 -13.74 7.90 -6.70
CA ARG A 75 -14.46 6.62 -6.71
C ARG A 75 -13.97 5.70 -5.59
N LEU A 76 -14.89 4.93 -5.02
CA LEU A 76 -14.61 3.88 -4.05
C LEU A 76 -14.74 2.53 -4.76
N THR A 77 -13.77 1.65 -4.57
CA THR A 77 -13.77 0.34 -5.23
C THR A 77 -13.11 -0.71 -4.35
N ALA A 78 -13.57 -1.94 -4.45
CA ALA A 78 -12.94 -3.10 -3.82
C ALA A 78 -11.82 -3.61 -4.72
N VAL A 79 -10.64 -3.85 -4.13
CA VAL A 79 -9.48 -4.40 -4.84
C VAL A 79 -9.03 -5.68 -4.16
N PRO A 80 -8.78 -6.75 -4.91
CA PRO A 80 -8.18 -7.96 -4.36
C PRO A 80 -6.88 -7.67 -3.61
N ALA A 81 -6.76 -8.22 -2.39
CA ALA A 81 -5.59 -8.05 -1.55
C ALA A 81 -4.31 -8.53 -2.26
N ALA A 82 -4.39 -9.60 -3.05
CA ALA A 82 -3.27 -10.10 -3.85
C ALA A 82 -2.74 -9.04 -4.84
N ILE A 83 -3.63 -8.25 -5.46
CA ILE A 83 -3.23 -7.16 -6.37
C ILE A 83 -2.54 -6.04 -5.58
N LEU A 84 -3.09 -5.66 -4.42
CA LEU A 84 -2.50 -4.64 -3.56
C LEU A 84 -1.12 -5.04 -3.02
N VAL A 85 -0.92 -6.33 -2.72
CA VAL A 85 0.40 -6.87 -2.35
C VAL A 85 1.39 -6.70 -3.49
N GLY A 86 0.98 -6.96 -4.73
CA GLY A 86 1.80 -6.74 -5.92
C GLY A 86 2.15 -5.27 -6.19
N TRP A 87 1.42 -4.32 -5.60
CA TRP A 87 1.69 -2.89 -5.70
C TRP A 87 2.58 -2.34 -4.58
N ARG A 88 3.05 -3.21 -3.67
CA ARG A 88 3.97 -2.81 -2.61
C ARG A 88 5.30 -2.38 -3.22
N VAL A 89 5.76 -1.23 -2.78
CA VAL A 89 7.10 -0.71 -3.07
C VAL A 89 7.80 -0.38 -1.77
N LEU A 90 9.11 -0.63 -1.71
CA LEU A 90 9.96 -0.08 -0.68
C LEU A 90 10.42 1.31 -1.12
N GLU A 91 10.10 2.32 -0.32
CA GLU A 91 10.72 3.65 -0.44
C GLU A 91 11.89 3.72 0.54
N ILE A 92 13.09 4.01 0.03
CA ILE A 92 14.29 4.30 0.82
C ILE A 92 14.59 5.78 0.65
N ILE A 93 14.69 6.51 1.76
CA ILE A 93 15.12 7.91 1.80
C ILE A 93 16.59 7.94 2.15
N LEU A 94 17.39 8.52 1.27
CA LEU A 94 18.83 8.66 1.45
C LEU A 94 19.15 9.90 2.28
N ALA A 95 20.16 9.82 3.13
CA ALA A 95 20.59 10.97 3.93
C ALA A 95 21.44 11.94 3.09
N ALA A 96 21.22 13.24 3.29
CA ALA A 96 22.08 14.30 2.79
C ALA A 96 23.29 14.50 3.74
N PRO A 97 24.44 15.07 3.29
CA PRO A 97 24.65 15.77 2.01
C PRO A 97 25.24 14.91 0.87
N CYS A 98 25.68 13.69 1.14
CA CYS A 98 26.35 12.83 0.15
C CYS A 98 25.37 11.87 -0.54
N LEU A 99 24.58 12.40 -1.47
CA LEU A 99 23.76 11.56 -2.35
C LEU A 99 24.66 10.93 -3.43
N PRO A 100 24.72 9.60 -3.55
CA PRO A 100 25.48 8.97 -4.62
C PRO A 100 24.88 9.30 -5.99
N PRO A 101 25.70 9.31 -7.05
CA PRO A 101 25.25 9.62 -8.39
C PRO A 101 24.17 8.63 -8.87
N PRO A 102 23.21 9.06 -9.69
CA PRO A 102 22.11 8.21 -10.16
C PRO A 102 22.56 6.94 -10.91
N GLU A 103 23.71 6.96 -11.60
CA GLU A 103 24.23 5.77 -12.28
C GLU A 103 24.61 4.67 -11.29
N GLN A 104 25.27 5.03 -10.19
CA GLN A 104 25.64 4.09 -9.13
C GLN A 104 24.39 3.49 -8.47
N LEU A 105 23.37 4.31 -8.23
CA LEU A 105 22.09 3.85 -7.67
C LEU A 105 21.36 2.88 -8.59
N ARG A 106 21.41 3.10 -9.91
CA ARG A 106 20.82 2.19 -10.90
C ARG A 106 21.62 0.89 -11.05
N ALA A 107 22.94 0.94 -10.89
CA ALA A 107 23.77 -0.26 -10.89
C ALA A 107 23.46 -1.18 -9.70
N LEU A 108 23.26 -0.59 -8.51
CA LEU A 108 22.88 -1.35 -7.31
C LEU A 108 21.43 -1.81 -7.35
N PHE A 109 20.54 -1.01 -7.95
CA PHE A 109 19.12 -1.30 -8.01
C PHE A 109 18.54 -1.08 -9.42
N PRO A 110 18.72 -2.03 -10.35
CA PRO A 110 18.32 -1.85 -11.75
C PRO A 110 16.82 -1.59 -11.94
N ALA A 111 15.97 -2.18 -11.10
CA ALA A 111 14.53 -2.00 -11.14
C ALA A 111 14.03 -0.78 -10.33
N ALA A 112 14.93 -0.03 -9.67
CA ALA A 112 14.54 1.11 -8.85
C ALA A 112 14.19 2.33 -9.71
N ARG A 113 13.18 3.06 -9.25
CA ARG A 113 12.98 4.45 -9.65
C ARG A 113 13.79 5.34 -8.72
N VAL A 114 14.75 6.05 -9.30
CA VAL A 114 15.62 7.00 -8.59
C VAL A 114 15.03 8.41 -8.70
N GLY A 115 14.71 9.03 -7.57
CA GLY A 115 14.44 10.46 -7.44
C GLY A 115 15.58 11.16 -6.68
N GLN A 116 15.47 12.47 -6.43
CA GLN A 116 16.55 13.27 -5.82
C GLN A 116 17.15 12.66 -4.54
N SER A 117 16.32 12.31 -3.56
CA SER A 117 16.77 11.67 -2.29
C SER A 117 15.99 10.39 -1.97
N ARG A 118 15.36 9.79 -2.99
CA ARG A 118 14.43 8.67 -2.80
C ARG A 118 14.68 7.59 -3.83
N LEU A 119 14.86 6.37 -3.35
CA LEU A 119 14.79 5.15 -4.15
C LEU A 119 13.42 4.51 -3.95
N THR A 120 12.78 4.09 -5.03
CA THR A 120 11.53 3.32 -4.98
C THR A 120 11.75 1.98 -5.66
N LEU A 121 11.59 0.89 -4.91
CA LEU A 121 11.84 -0.47 -5.35
C LEU A 121 10.52 -1.27 -5.35
N PRO A 122 10.10 -1.88 -6.47
CA PRO A 122 8.98 -2.80 -6.44
C PRO A 122 9.34 -4.05 -5.62
N LEU A 123 8.57 -4.34 -4.57
CA LEU A 123 8.80 -5.51 -3.71
C LEU A 123 8.31 -6.82 -4.36
N GLY A 124 7.67 -6.74 -5.53
CA GLY A 124 7.36 -7.93 -6.33
C GLY A 124 8.59 -8.64 -6.92
N LEU A 125 9.80 -8.08 -6.76
CA LEU A 125 11.06 -8.60 -7.31
C LEU A 125 12.09 -9.00 -6.23
N GLY A 126 11.78 -8.86 -4.94
CA GLY A 126 12.71 -9.16 -3.83
C GLY A 126 12.19 -8.67 -2.48
N SER A 127 12.87 -9.03 -1.39
CA SER A 127 12.50 -8.62 -0.03
C SER A 127 12.97 -7.19 0.28
N ALA A 128 12.32 -6.53 1.24
CA ALA A 128 12.76 -5.20 1.68
C ALA A 128 14.12 -5.30 2.40
N GLU A 129 14.32 -6.41 3.10
CA GLU A 129 15.48 -6.78 3.87
C GLU A 129 16.72 -6.91 2.98
N GLU A 130 16.63 -7.59 1.84
CA GLU A 130 17.74 -7.69 0.87
C GLU A 130 18.14 -6.32 0.33
N ALA A 131 17.17 -5.48 -0.02
CA ALA A 131 17.47 -4.13 -0.51
C ALA A 131 18.18 -3.26 0.55
N LEU A 132 17.73 -3.34 1.80
CA LEU A 132 18.38 -2.64 2.91
C LEU A 132 19.75 -3.24 3.24
N ALA A 133 19.94 -4.54 3.09
CA ALA A 133 21.24 -5.19 3.24
C ALA A 133 22.24 -4.71 2.17
N VAL A 134 21.80 -4.53 0.92
CA VAL A 134 22.63 -3.93 -0.14
C VAL A 134 23.00 -2.49 0.21
N CYS A 135 22.08 -1.69 0.74
CA CYS A 135 22.41 -0.34 1.22
C CYS A 135 23.48 -0.39 2.33
N ALA A 136 23.33 -1.29 3.30
CA ALA A 136 24.27 -1.42 4.41
C ALA A 136 25.66 -1.87 3.94
N SER A 137 25.74 -2.88 3.06
CA SER A 137 27.02 -3.41 2.57
C SER A 137 27.77 -2.43 1.67
N THR A 138 27.05 -1.54 0.98
CA THR A 138 27.61 -0.50 0.10
C THR A 138 27.79 0.84 0.80
N GLN A 139 27.60 0.89 2.13
CA GLN A 139 27.69 2.10 2.95
C GLN A 139 26.81 3.25 2.47
N LEU A 140 25.66 2.90 1.87
CA LEU A 140 24.71 3.85 1.33
C LEU A 140 23.92 4.47 2.49
N PRO A 141 23.98 5.80 2.69
CA PRO A 141 23.40 6.41 3.88
C PRO A 141 21.87 6.43 3.77
N VAL A 142 21.19 5.61 4.58
CA VAL A 142 19.73 5.55 4.65
C VAL A 142 19.24 6.38 5.83
N ALA A 143 18.47 7.42 5.56
CA ALA A 143 17.82 8.23 6.60
C ALA A 143 16.52 7.60 7.10
N ALA A 144 15.75 6.96 6.20
CA ALA A 144 14.51 6.28 6.54
C ALA A 144 14.13 5.26 5.46
N SER A 145 13.33 4.26 5.83
CA SER A 145 12.69 3.35 4.87
C SER A 145 11.23 3.12 5.24
N ARG A 146 10.38 2.87 4.24
CA ARG A 146 8.96 2.54 4.46
C ARG A 146 8.36 1.77 3.31
N ILE A 147 7.31 1.01 3.61
CA ILE A 147 6.45 0.41 2.60
C ILE A 147 5.46 1.46 2.10
N ALA A 148 5.42 1.64 0.79
CA ALA A 148 4.38 2.42 0.10
C ALA A 148 3.66 1.54 -0.92
N TYR A 149 2.58 2.08 -1.49
CA TYR A 149 1.79 1.38 -2.50
C TYR A 149 1.71 2.26 -3.74
N ARG A 150 2.14 1.72 -4.88
CA ARG A 150 2.10 2.44 -6.17
C ARG A 150 1.60 1.51 -7.24
N ILE A 151 0.69 2.02 -8.08
CA ILE A 151 0.29 1.29 -9.27
C ILE A 151 1.45 1.32 -10.24
N THR A 152 1.90 0.14 -10.62
CA THR A 152 2.67 -0.07 -11.82
C THR A 152 1.71 0.05 -13.00
N LYS A 153 1.73 1.20 -13.68
CA LYS A 153 1.18 1.26 -15.05
C LYS A 153 2.04 0.30 -15.87
N ARG A 154 1.49 -0.86 -16.22
CA ARG A 154 1.99 -1.67 -17.33
C ARG A 154 1.58 -0.99 -18.63
#